data_AF-A0A921BB86-F1
#
_entry.id   AF-A0A921BB86-F1
#
_cell.length_a   1.000
_cell.length_b   1.000
_cell.length_c   1.000
_cell.angle_alpha   90.00
_cell.angle_beta   90.00
_cell.angle_gamma   90.00
#
_symmetry.space_group_name_H-M   'P 1'
#
loop_
_entity.id
_entity.type
_entity.pdbx_description
1 polymer ?
#
loop_
_entity_poly.entity_id
_entity_poly.type
_entity_poly.pdbx_seq_one_letter_code
_entity_poly.pdbx_strand_id
1 'polypeptide(L)'
;MTPDVRAMIVCNPQNPTGNVWTEEELLRVGRLCLDHNIVVLSDEIHSDVIRSGHKFTPFASLPDEAVVNNSVSFNAISKTFNLAGMKNAYYYSKSPITLGRVNKYHRAELSTLGVVANEAAYNHGGEWFDEANAYMDDTHSYVESYINQYMPTVGYTRNEGTFMTFLDFTKIMESVGAKELYESAGKASPEHYFQDWMVHNSGVYLNPGVS
;
A
#
# COMPACT_ATOMS: atom_id res chain seq x y z
N MET A 1 11.82 -1.79 -19.22
CA MET A 1 12.84 -1.43 -18.23
C MET A 1 14.06 -0.91 -18.96
N THR A 2 14.58 0.26 -18.57
CA THR A 2 15.83 0.77 -19.15
C THR A 2 17.03 0.03 -18.53
N PRO A 3 18.21 0.06 -19.16
CA PRO A 3 19.42 -0.55 -18.61
C PRO A 3 19.88 0.03 -17.26
N ASP A 4 19.28 1.13 -16.79
CA ASP A 4 19.66 1.84 -15.57
C ASP A 4 18.82 1.46 -14.35
N VAL A 5 17.75 0.68 -14.52
CA VAL A 5 16.96 0.19 -13.39
C VAL A 5 17.81 -0.78 -12.57
N ARG A 6 17.86 -0.57 -11.25
CA ARG A 6 18.63 -1.41 -10.31
C ARG A 6 17.78 -2.03 -9.21
N ALA A 7 16.62 -1.44 -8.95
CA ALA A 7 15.68 -1.92 -7.96
C ALA A 7 14.25 -1.71 -8.46
N MET A 8 13.34 -2.52 -7.94
CA MET A 8 11.91 -2.38 -8.15
C MET A 8 11.19 -2.52 -6.81
N ILE A 9 10.30 -1.58 -6.52
CA ILE A 9 9.49 -1.60 -5.30
C ILE A 9 8.18 -2.32 -5.62
N VAL A 10 7.85 -3.31 -4.80
CA VAL A 10 6.57 -4.03 -4.84
C VAL A 10 5.86 -3.73 -3.54
N CYS A 11 4.74 -3.02 -3.59
CA CYS A 11 3.92 -2.75 -2.40
C CYS A 11 2.87 -3.85 -2.28
N ASN A 12 2.91 -4.64 -1.21
CA ASN A 12 2.07 -5.81 -1.01
C ASN A 12 1.57 -5.90 0.43
N PRO A 13 0.28 -5.61 0.72
CA PRO A 13 -0.76 -5.12 -0.19
C PRO A 13 -0.49 -3.73 -0.80
N GLN A 14 -1.00 -3.49 -2.01
CA GLN A 14 -0.74 -2.29 -2.81
C GLN A 14 -1.47 -1.06 -2.25
N ASN A 15 -0.73 0.02 -1.97
CA ASN A 15 -1.28 1.35 -1.74
C ASN A 15 -1.23 2.16 -3.06
N PRO A 16 -2.32 2.80 -3.54
CA PRO A 16 -3.62 3.01 -2.88
C PRO A 16 -4.73 2.01 -3.25
N THR A 17 -4.49 1.13 -4.22
CA THR A 17 -5.55 0.33 -4.88
C THR A 17 -6.05 -0.85 -4.07
N GLY A 18 -5.31 -1.28 -3.04
CA GLY A 18 -5.72 -2.33 -2.12
C GLY A 18 -5.52 -3.75 -2.61
N ASN A 19 -4.84 -3.97 -3.74
CA ASN A 19 -4.57 -5.31 -4.25
C ASN A 19 -3.67 -6.13 -3.31
N VAL A 20 -3.95 -7.42 -3.19
CA VAL A 20 -3.11 -8.39 -2.48
C VAL A 20 -2.54 -9.34 -3.52
N TRP A 21 -1.25 -9.20 -3.78
CA TRP A 21 -0.60 -9.94 -4.87
C TRP A 21 -0.55 -11.44 -4.58
N THR A 22 -0.93 -12.23 -5.57
CA THR A 22 -0.83 -13.69 -5.50
C THR A 22 0.61 -14.17 -5.58
N GLU A 23 0.87 -15.39 -5.13
CA GLU A 23 2.18 -16.03 -5.25
C GLU A 23 2.67 -16.07 -6.72
N GLU A 24 1.77 -16.36 -7.67
CA GLU A 24 2.10 -16.42 -9.10
C GLU A 24 2.54 -15.06 -9.64
N GLU A 25 1.82 -13.99 -9.30
CA GLU A 25 2.15 -12.62 -9.71
C GLU A 25 3.50 -12.19 -9.11
N LEU A 26 3.71 -12.41 -7.82
CA LEU A 26 4.97 -12.10 -7.13
C LEU A 26 6.15 -12.88 -7.72
N LEU A 27 5.96 -14.16 -8.05
CA LEU A 27 6.99 -14.98 -8.73
C LEU A 27 7.32 -14.45 -10.11
N ARG A 28 6.30 -14.07 -10.90
CA ARG A 28 6.50 -13.51 -12.24
C ARG A 28 7.30 -12.21 -12.18
N VAL A 29 6.94 -11.34 -11.25
CA VAL A 29 7.60 -10.07 -10.97
C VAL A 29 9.05 -10.28 -10.51
N GLY A 30 9.25 -11.24 -9.59
CA GLY A 30 10.55 -11.60 -9.06
C GLY A 30 11.51 -12.19 -10.11
N ARG A 31 11.00 -13.08 -10.98
CA ARG A 31 11.78 -13.65 -12.10
C ARG A 31 12.22 -12.60 -13.09
N LEU A 32 11.32 -11.70 -13.48
CA LEU A 32 11.66 -10.57 -14.35
C LEU A 32 12.78 -9.71 -13.74
N CYS A 33 12.72 -9.44 -12.44
CA CYS A 33 13.77 -8.69 -11.76
C CYS A 33 15.10 -9.44 -11.74
N LEU A 34 15.07 -10.73 -11.43
CA LEU A 34 16.25 -11.59 -11.39
C LEU A 34 16.96 -11.63 -12.75
N ASP A 35 16.21 -11.86 -13.84
CA ASP A 35 16.74 -11.96 -15.21
C ASP A 35 17.45 -10.67 -15.66
N HIS A 36 17.08 -9.53 -15.08
CA HIS A 36 17.62 -8.21 -15.40
C HIS A 36 18.57 -7.65 -14.33
N ASN A 37 18.98 -8.45 -13.33
CA ASN A 37 19.83 -8.02 -12.21
C ASN A 37 19.25 -6.83 -11.43
N ILE A 38 17.93 -6.82 -11.25
CA ILE A 38 17.19 -5.81 -10.49
C ILE A 38 16.84 -6.42 -9.13
N VAL A 39 17.09 -5.71 -8.03
CA VAL A 39 16.72 -6.17 -6.68
C VAL A 39 15.25 -5.83 -6.40
N VAL A 40 14.49 -6.76 -5.83
CA VAL A 40 13.12 -6.48 -5.37
C VAL A 40 13.15 -5.89 -3.96
N LEU A 41 12.45 -4.77 -3.78
CA LEU A 41 12.18 -4.15 -2.48
C LEU A 41 10.68 -4.35 -2.18
N SER A 42 10.35 -5.32 -1.33
CA SER A 42 8.96 -5.65 -0.99
C SER A 42 8.50 -4.81 0.20
N ASP A 43 7.64 -3.82 -0.02
CA ASP A 43 6.98 -3.05 1.05
C ASP A 43 5.73 -3.79 1.51
N GLU A 44 5.81 -4.38 2.70
CA GLU A 44 4.79 -5.25 3.28
C GLU A 44 4.11 -4.63 4.50
N ILE A 45 4.14 -3.30 4.62
CA ILE A 45 3.63 -2.56 5.79
C ILE A 45 2.13 -2.74 6.04
N HIS A 46 1.37 -3.18 5.04
CA HIS A 46 -0.06 -3.46 5.13
C HIS A 46 -0.40 -4.96 5.25
N SER A 47 0.61 -5.81 5.46
CA SER A 47 0.51 -7.28 5.42
C SER A 47 -0.55 -7.89 6.34
N ASP A 48 -0.86 -7.25 7.47
CA ASP A 48 -1.89 -7.73 8.39
C ASP A 48 -3.32 -7.29 7.97
N VAL A 49 -3.44 -6.20 7.23
CA VAL A 49 -4.74 -5.60 6.86
C VAL A 49 -5.28 -6.29 5.60
N ILE A 50 -5.82 -7.49 5.75
CA ILE A 50 -6.33 -8.33 4.64
C ILE A 50 -7.84 -8.54 4.80
N ARG A 51 -8.59 -8.44 3.70
CA ARG A 51 -10.05 -8.66 3.69
C ARG A 51 -10.38 -10.15 3.66
N SER A 52 -11.58 -10.50 4.11
CA SER A 52 -12.08 -11.88 4.05
C SER A 52 -12.02 -12.45 2.63
N GLY A 53 -11.56 -13.69 2.49
CA GLY A 53 -11.39 -14.37 1.20
C GLY A 53 -10.03 -14.16 0.52
N HIS A 54 -9.21 -13.23 0.99
CA HIS A 54 -7.86 -12.99 0.49
C HIS A 54 -6.79 -13.50 1.46
N LYS A 55 -5.58 -13.71 0.95
CA LYS A 55 -4.44 -14.18 1.73
C LYS A 55 -3.19 -13.40 1.37
N PHE A 56 -2.55 -12.83 2.38
CA PHE A 56 -1.22 -12.24 2.22
C PHE A 56 -0.16 -13.31 1.94
N THR A 57 0.69 -13.04 0.96
CA THR A 57 1.87 -13.87 0.64
C THR A 57 3.13 -13.02 0.82
N PRO A 58 3.92 -13.24 1.90
CA PRO A 58 5.19 -12.55 2.07
C PRO A 58 6.13 -12.86 0.90
N PHE A 59 6.84 -11.87 0.35
CA PHE A 59 7.75 -12.10 -0.78
C PHE A 59 8.85 -13.09 -0.40
N ALA A 60 9.32 -13.05 0.86
CA ALA A 60 10.32 -13.98 1.36
C ALA A 60 9.83 -15.44 1.49
N SER A 61 8.52 -15.69 1.36
CA SER A 61 7.93 -17.02 1.45
C SER A 61 7.81 -17.75 0.10
N LEU A 62 8.09 -17.06 -1.01
CA LEU A 62 7.98 -17.64 -2.35
C LEU A 62 8.89 -18.88 -2.51
N PRO A 63 8.48 -19.86 -3.34
CA PRO A 63 9.18 -21.14 -3.45
C PRO A 63 10.51 -21.07 -4.21
N ASP A 64 10.75 -20.00 -4.98
CA ASP A 64 11.98 -19.84 -5.78
C ASP A 64 13.07 -19.12 -4.97
N GLU A 65 14.05 -19.89 -4.47
CA GLU A 65 15.11 -19.36 -3.62
C GLU A 65 15.97 -18.29 -4.33
N ALA A 66 16.17 -18.39 -5.64
CA ALA A 66 16.96 -17.40 -6.38
C ALA A 66 16.24 -16.05 -6.42
N VAL A 67 14.92 -16.09 -6.65
CA VAL A 67 14.05 -14.91 -6.59
C VAL A 67 14.06 -14.31 -5.18
N VAL A 68 13.85 -15.13 -4.15
CA VAL A 68 13.79 -14.64 -2.76
C VAL A 68 15.14 -14.07 -2.31
N ASN A 69 16.25 -14.68 -2.68
CA ASN A 69 17.59 -14.18 -2.34
C ASN A 69 17.95 -12.86 -3.05
N ASN A 70 17.22 -12.51 -4.11
CA ASN A 70 17.32 -11.23 -4.83
C ASN A 70 16.29 -10.18 -4.33
N SER A 71 15.89 -10.27 -3.05
CA SER A 71 14.91 -9.35 -2.47
C SER A 71 15.25 -8.89 -1.05
N VAL A 72 14.63 -7.78 -0.65
CA VAL A 72 14.56 -7.27 0.72
C VAL A 72 13.11 -6.91 1.02
N SER A 73 12.54 -7.48 2.07
CA SER A 73 11.19 -7.12 2.57
C SER A 73 11.28 -6.09 3.68
N PHE A 74 10.32 -5.17 3.73
CA PHE A 74 10.20 -4.09 4.70
C PHE A 74 8.83 -4.18 5.38
N ASN A 75 8.78 -4.04 6.70
CA ASN A 75 7.52 -4.07 7.44
C ASN A 75 7.59 -3.23 8.73
N ALA A 76 6.44 -2.90 9.31
CA ALA A 76 6.31 -2.14 10.54
C ALA A 76 4.90 -2.32 11.15
N ILE A 77 4.82 -2.23 12.48
CA ILE A 77 3.53 -2.21 13.22
C ILE A 77 2.69 -0.96 12.97
N SER A 78 3.22 0.04 12.26
CA SER A 78 2.66 1.38 12.18
C SER A 78 1.23 1.43 11.62
N LYS A 79 0.89 0.55 10.68
CA LYS A 79 -0.42 0.51 10.01
C LYS A 79 -1.36 -0.46 10.69
N THR A 80 -0.85 -1.61 11.12
CA THR A 80 -1.60 -2.62 11.88
C THR A 80 -2.12 -2.05 13.19
N PHE A 81 -1.27 -1.37 13.97
CA PHE A 81 -1.59 -0.93 15.32
C PHE A 81 -1.81 0.59 15.48
N ASN A 82 -1.88 1.34 14.38
CA ASN A 82 -2.02 2.80 14.39
C ASN A 82 -0.88 3.52 15.18
N LEU A 83 0.35 3.04 15.03
CA LEU A 83 1.54 3.49 15.76
C LEU A 83 2.58 4.18 14.87
N ALA A 84 2.15 4.85 13.78
CA ALA A 84 3.06 5.53 12.85
C ALA A 84 3.97 6.57 13.52
N GLY A 85 3.49 7.24 14.58
CA GLY A 85 4.29 8.19 15.37
C GLY A 85 5.47 7.55 16.12
N MET A 86 5.48 6.22 16.28
CA MET A 86 6.51 5.50 17.03
C MET A 86 7.83 5.33 16.25
N LYS A 87 7.83 5.55 14.93
CA LYS A 87 9.03 5.48 14.08
C LYS A 87 9.86 4.21 14.30
N ASN A 88 9.21 3.06 14.23
CA ASN A 88 9.87 1.75 14.28
C ASN A 88 9.44 0.92 13.07
N ALA A 89 10.42 0.50 12.29
CA ALA A 89 10.26 -0.34 11.11
C ALA A 89 11.47 -1.27 11.02
N TYR A 90 11.33 -2.36 10.29
CA TYR A 90 12.37 -3.35 10.11
C TYR A 90 12.39 -3.87 8.68
N TYR A 91 13.50 -4.49 8.31
CA TYR A 91 13.66 -5.14 7.03
C TYR A 91 14.36 -6.48 7.20
N TYR A 92 14.13 -7.39 6.27
CA TYR A 92 14.67 -8.74 6.31
C TYR A 92 14.91 -9.28 4.91
N SER A 93 15.84 -10.22 4.79
CA SER A 93 16.16 -10.92 3.55
C SER A 93 16.70 -12.30 3.88
N LYS A 94 16.39 -13.32 3.06
CA LYS A 94 17.04 -14.64 3.16
C LYS A 94 18.49 -14.63 2.69
N SER A 95 18.89 -13.62 1.92
CA SER A 95 20.26 -13.50 1.41
C SER A 95 21.13 -12.69 2.40
N PRO A 96 22.09 -13.33 3.09
CA PRO A 96 23.02 -12.61 3.95
C PRO A 96 23.90 -11.63 3.16
N ILE A 97 24.13 -11.90 1.87
CA ILE A 97 24.87 -11.00 0.96
C ILE A 97 24.06 -9.72 0.71
N THR A 98 22.77 -9.87 0.38
CA THR A 98 21.87 -8.72 0.15
C THR A 98 21.72 -7.91 1.44
N LEU A 99 21.49 -8.60 2.57
CA LEU A 99 21.41 -7.95 3.88
C LEU A 99 22.71 -7.23 4.27
N GLY A 100 23.87 -7.84 4.01
CA GLY A 100 25.18 -7.22 4.25
C GLY A 100 25.40 -5.93 3.45
N ARG A 101 24.89 -5.86 2.20
CA ARG A 101 24.94 -4.64 1.38
C ARG A 101 24.09 -3.52 1.97
N VAL A 102 22.89 -3.83 2.46
CA VAL A 102 22.00 -2.86 3.12
C VAL A 102 22.63 -2.39 4.43
N ASN A 103 23.06 -3.32 5.28
CA ASN A 103 23.66 -3.03 6.59
C ASN A 103 24.91 -2.14 6.51
N LYS A 104 25.69 -2.23 5.42
CA LYS A 104 26.88 -1.39 5.21
C LYS A 104 26.55 0.12 5.20
N TYR A 105 25.36 0.49 4.73
CA TYR A 105 24.95 1.88 4.58
C TYR A 105 23.79 2.27 5.52
N HIS A 106 23.13 1.28 6.13
CA HIS A 106 22.03 1.52 7.06
C HIS A 106 22.53 2.14 8.37
N ARG A 107 21.80 3.14 8.86
CA ARG A 107 21.94 3.69 10.20
C ARG A 107 20.59 3.53 10.89
N ALA A 108 20.56 2.75 11.96
CA ALA A 108 19.34 2.53 12.73
C ALA A 108 19.01 3.79 13.52
N GLU A 109 17.93 4.47 13.13
CA GLU A 109 17.36 5.61 13.86
C GLU A 109 16.02 5.19 14.47
N LEU A 110 16.09 4.30 15.45
CA LEU A 110 14.90 3.76 16.13
C LEU A 110 14.58 4.59 17.38
N SER A 111 13.29 4.82 17.60
CA SER A 111 12.79 5.33 18.89
C SER A 111 12.81 4.21 19.93
N THR A 112 13.37 4.45 21.12
CA THR A 112 13.27 3.51 22.26
C THR A 112 11.80 3.20 22.58
N LEU A 113 10.94 4.22 22.57
CA LEU A 113 9.50 4.04 22.75
C LEU A 113 8.91 3.18 21.64
N GLY A 114 9.38 3.34 20.40
CA GLY A 114 8.91 2.54 19.27
C GLY A 114 9.34 1.08 19.34
N VAL A 115 10.52 0.77 19.90
CA VAL A 115 10.94 -0.61 20.16
C VAL A 115 10.02 -1.28 21.18
N VAL A 116 9.75 -0.60 22.30
CA VAL A 116 8.85 -1.10 23.35
C VAL A 116 7.42 -1.28 22.81
N ALA A 117 6.93 -0.30 22.04
CA ALA A 117 5.61 -0.38 21.43
C ALA A 117 5.50 -1.54 20.43
N ASN A 118 6.55 -1.78 19.63
CA ASN A 118 6.62 -2.89 18.69
C ASN A 118 6.59 -4.25 19.39
N GLU A 119 7.36 -4.42 20.47
CA GLU A 119 7.33 -5.64 21.29
C GLU A 119 5.95 -5.88 21.90
N ALA A 120 5.35 -4.86 22.52
CA ALA A 120 4.03 -4.96 23.13
C ALA A 120 2.94 -5.30 22.09
N ALA A 121 2.99 -4.66 20.90
CA ALA A 121 2.04 -4.91 19.83
C ALA A 121 2.08 -6.36 19.32
N TYR A 122 3.27 -6.91 19.06
CA TYR A 122 3.37 -8.30 18.62
C TYR A 122 2.99 -9.33 19.69
N ASN A 123 3.30 -9.06 20.96
CA ASN A 123 3.01 -10.00 22.05
C ASN A 123 1.56 -9.96 22.52
N HIS A 124 0.86 -8.84 22.37
CA HIS A 124 -0.44 -8.61 23.02
C HIS A 124 -1.51 -7.98 22.13
N GLY A 125 -1.18 -7.54 20.93
CA GLY A 125 -2.09 -6.78 20.07
C GLY A 125 -3.01 -7.62 19.18
N GLY A 126 -2.77 -8.94 19.05
CA GLY A 126 -3.46 -9.80 18.08
C GLY A 126 -4.99 -9.75 18.16
N GLU A 127 -5.56 -9.97 19.35
CA GLU A 127 -7.02 -9.98 19.55
C GLU A 127 -7.67 -8.64 19.18
N TRP A 128 -7.06 -7.52 19.60
CA TRP A 128 -7.52 -6.18 19.22
C TRP A 128 -7.47 -5.99 17.71
N PHE A 129 -6.41 -6.45 17.05
CA PHE A 129 -6.27 -6.26 15.61
C PHE A 129 -7.25 -7.12 14.83
N ASP A 130 -7.54 -8.35 15.27
CA ASP A 130 -8.55 -9.21 14.64
C ASP A 130 -9.93 -8.52 14.64
N GLU A 131 -10.33 -7.93 15.76
CA GLU A 131 -11.57 -7.14 15.86
C GLU A 131 -11.54 -5.89 14.97
N ALA A 132 -10.44 -5.14 14.99
CA ALA A 132 -10.27 -3.95 14.14
C ALA A 132 -10.32 -4.32 12.65
N ASN A 133 -9.71 -5.45 12.28
CA ASN A 133 -9.65 -5.92 10.90
C ASN A 133 -11.02 -6.33 10.38
N ALA A 134 -11.82 -7.02 11.20
CA ALA A 134 -13.21 -7.36 10.91
C ALA A 134 -14.06 -6.09 10.73
N TYR A 135 -13.94 -5.12 11.64
CA TYR A 135 -14.65 -3.84 11.54
C TYR A 135 -14.32 -3.08 10.24
N MET A 136 -13.06 -3.08 9.82
CA MET A 136 -12.65 -2.49 8.55
C MET A 136 -13.28 -3.21 7.34
N ASP A 137 -13.55 -4.51 7.42
CA ASP A 137 -14.15 -5.28 6.32
C ASP A 137 -15.65 -4.98 6.18
N ASP A 138 -16.32 -4.83 7.32
CA ASP A 138 -17.70 -4.34 7.38
C ASP A 138 -17.80 -2.91 6.85
N THR A 139 -16.81 -2.06 7.17
CA THR A 139 -16.73 -0.68 6.65
C THR A 139 -16.61 -0.67 5.12
N HIS A 140 -15.77 -1.52 4.53
CA HIS A 140 -15.68 -1.64 3.07
C HIS A 140 -17.00 -2.14 2.44
N SER A 141 -17.66 -3.11 3.08
CA SER A 141 -18.98 -3.60 2.64
C SER A 141 -20.05 -2.51 2.66
N TYR A 142 -20.02 -1.65 3.68
CA TYR A 142 -20.88 -0.48 3.75
C TYR A 142 -20.59 0.52 2.63
N VAL A 143 -19.31 0.86 2.41
CA VAL A 143 -18.88 1.80 1.35
C VAL A 143 -19.33 1.30 -0.02
N GLU A 144 -19.07 0.03 -0.32
CA GLU A 144 -19.49 -0.63 -1.57
C GLU A 144 -21.00 -0.52 -1.79
N SER A 145 -21.78 -0.89 -0.77
CA SER A 145 -23.25 -0.84 -0.83
C SER A 145 -23.75 0.59 -1.03
N TYR A 146 -23.16 1.55 -0.32
CA TYR A 146 -23.55 2.96 -0.40
C TYR A 146 -23.25 3.55 -1.78
N ILE A 147 -22.06 3.30 -2.33
CA ILE A 147 -21.68 3.81 -3.65
C ILE A 147 -22.59 3.23 -4.72
N ASN A 148 -22.83 1.91 -4.69
CA ASN A 148 -23.70 1.24 -5.64
C ASN A 148 -25.14 1.77 -5.59
N GLN A 149 -25.65 2.12 -4.40
CA GLN A 149 -27.01 2.59 -4.23
C GLN A 149 -27.18 4.09 -4.54
N TYR A 150 -26.25 4.94 -4.10
CA TYR A 150 -26.43 6.39 -4.07
C TYR A 150 -25.49 7.17 -4.98
N MET A 151 -24.41 6.55 -5.48
CA MET A 151 -23.39 7.20 -6.30
C MET A 151 -23.03 6.38 -7.55
N PRO A 152 -24.00 6.01 -8.41
CA PRO A 152 -23.78 5.06 -9.51
C PRO A 152 -22.81 5.55 -10.60
N THR A 153 -22.42 6.83 -10.57
CA THR A 153 -21.42 7.41 -11.47
C THR A 153 -20.00 7.33 -10.92
N VAL A 154 -19.81 6.96 -9.65
CA VAL A 154 -18.51 6.75 -9.02
C VAL A 154 -18.13 5.29 -9.15
N GLY A 155 -16.98 5.02 -9.76
CA GLY A 155 -16.43 3.68 -9.81
C GLY A 155 -15.80 3.29 -8.48
N TYR A 156 -16.03 2.05 -8.07
CA TYR A 156 -15.47 1.46 -6.87
C TYR A 156 -15.06 0.02 -7.17
N THR A 157 -13.86 -0.35 -6.72
CA THR A 157 -13.40 -1.74 -6.71
C THR A 157 -13.15 -2.12 -5.26
N ARG A 158 -13.72 -3.24 -4.82
CA ARG A 158 -13.49 -3.72 -3.45
C ARG A 158 -12.03 -4.07 -3.26
N ASN A 159 -11.43 -3.49 -2.24
CA ASN A 159 -10.06 -3.78 -1.86
C ASN A 159 -9.90 -5.22 -1.36
N GLU A 160 -8.75 -5.81 -1.65
CA GLU A 160 -8.35 -7.13 -1.14
C GLU A 160 -7.60 -6.99 0.21
N GLY A 161 -6.97 -5.84 0.41
CA GLY A 161 -6.28 -5.45 1.64
C GLY A 161 -6.19 -3.93 1.81
N THR A 162 -5.44 -3.50 2.81
CA THR A 162 -5.39 -2.10 3.30
C THR A 162 -6.74 -1.62 3.87
N PHE A 163 -6.76 -0.37 4.36
CA PHE A 163 -7.95 0.30 4.90
C PHE A 163 -8.40 1.51 4.04
N MET A 164 -7.72 1.76 2.92
CA MET A 164 -8.00 2.90 2.04
C MET A 164 -8.96 2.48 0.94
N THR A 165 -9.65 3.41 0.30
CA THR A 165 -10.47 3.10 -0.89
C THR A 165 -10.01 3.98 -2.04
N PHE A 166 -9.82 3.37 -3.21
CA PHE A 166 -9.53 4.10 -4.45
C PHE A 166 -10.80 4.25 -5.28
N LEU A 167 -11.27 5.48 -5.43
CA LEU A 167 -12.53 5.82 -6.10
C LEU A 167 -12.28 6.44 -7.47
N ASP A 168 -13.04 5.99 -8.46
CA ASP A 168 -13.04 6.56 -9.79
C ASP A 168 -14.14 7.63 -9.91
N PHE A 169 -13.72 8.89 -10.00
CA PHE A 169 -14.56 10.05 -10.19
C PHE A 169 -14.55 10.60 -11.62
N THR A 170 -13.99 9.89 -12.60
CA THR A 170 -13.76 10.42 -13.97
C THR A 170 -15.01 11.05 -14.58
N LYS A 171 -16.17 10.39 -14.48
CA LYS A 171 -17.45 10.93 -15.02
C LYS A 171 -17.88 12.23 -14.36
N ILE A 172 -17.63 12.37 -13.06
CA ILE A 172 -17.98 13.58 -12.31
C ILE A 172 -16.99 14.70 -12.67
N MET A 173 -15.70 14.37 -12.74
CA MET A 173 -14.66 15.30 -13.17
C MET A 173 -14.94 15.89 -14.55
N GLU A 174 -15.40 15.07 -15.51
CA GLU A 174 -15.84 15.53 -16.84
C GLU A 174 -17.03 16.50 -16.73
N SER A 175 -18.03 16.19 -15.90
CA SER A 175 -19.24 17.01 -15.75
C SER A 175 -18.96 18.40 -15.17
N VAL A 176 -17.90 18.56 -14.38
CA VAL A 176 -17.51 19.84 -13.77
C VAL A 176 -16.42 20.57 -14.57
N GLY A 177 -16.03 20.03 -15.74
CA GLY A 177 -15.04 20.63 -16.61
C GLY A 177 -13.62 20.61 -16.02
N ALA A 178 -13.29 19.60 -15.20
CA ALA A 178 -12.00 19.56 -14.51
C ALA A 178 -10.82 19.57 -15.48
N LYS A 179 -10.97 18.90 -16.65
CA LYS A 179 -9.94 18.82 -17.68
C LYS A 179 -9.71 20.15 -18.40
N GLU A 180 -10.76 20.95 -18.57
CA GLU A 180 -10.71 22.24 -19.25
C GLU A 180 -10.27 23.36 -18.31
N LEU A 181 -10.59 23.24 -17.02
CA LEU A 181 -10.43 24.35 -16.06
C LEU A 181 -9.15 24.28 -15.23
N TYR A 182 -8.52 23.11 -15.06
CA TYR A 182 -7.41 22.95 -14.12
C TYR A 182 -6.23 23.90 -14.37
N GLU A 183 -5.84 24.11 -15.64
CA GLU A 183 -4.73 25.02 -16.00
C GLU A 183 -5.07 26.47 -15.64
N SER A 184 -6.28 26.91 -16.01
CA SER A 184 -6.75 28.28 -15.73
C SER A 184 -6.90 28.55 -14.22
N ALA A 185 -7.15 27.50 -13.44
CA ALA A 185 -7.23 27.53 -12.00
C ALA A 185 -5.86 27.35 -11.30
N GLY A 186 -4.76 27.26 -12.06
CA GLY A 186 -3.41 27.10 -11.51
C GLY A 186 -3.18 25.76 -10.82
N LYS A 187 -3.85 24.69 -11.26
CA LYS A 187 -3.74 23.34 -10.70
C LYS A 187 -2.81 22.47 -11.53
N ALA A 188 -2.20 21.47 -10.87
CA ALA A 188 -1.23 20.58 -11.49
C ALA A 188 -1.87 19.52 -12.39
N SER A 189 -3.12 19.12 -12.11
CA SER A 189 -3.88 18.14 -12.89
C SER A 189 -5.39 18.34 -12.71
N PRO A 190 -6.23 17.71 -13.55
CA PRO A 190 -7.68 17.67 -13.36
C PRO A 190 -8.11 17.13 -11.99
N GLU A 191 -7.39 16.16 -11.42
CA GLU A 191 -7.68 15.58 -10.10
C GLU A 191 -7.40 16.57 -8.98
N HIS A 192 -6.35 17.39 -9.10
CA HIS A 192 -6.07 18.47 -8.13
C HIS A 192 -7.12 19.58 -8.21
N TYR A 193 -7.62 19.90 -9.41
CA TYR A 193 -8.77 20.79 -9.56
C TYR A 193 -10.02 20.19 -8.91
N PHE A 194 -10.27 18.91 -9.16
CA PHE A 194 -11.42 18.21 -8.60
C PHE A 194 -11.36 18.08 -7.08
N GLN A 195 -10.18 17.87 -6.49
CA GLN A 195 -9.98 17.91 -5.04
C GLN A 195 -10.46 19.25 -4.45
N ASP A 196 -9.99 20.37 -4.99
CA ASP A 196 -10.42 21.70 -4.56
C ASP A 196 -11.93 21.91 -4.74
N TRP A 197 -12.46 21.49 -5.90
CA TRP A 197 -13.89 21.57 -6.19
C TRP A 197 -14.71 20.77 -5.16
N MET A 198 -14.29 19.54 -4.82
CA MET A 198 -14.97 18.73 -3.80
C MET A 198 -14.91 19.37 -2.43
N VAL A 199 -13.75 19.88 -2.01
CA VAL A 199 -13.61 20.55 -0.71
C VAL A 199 -14.52 21.77 -0.64
N HIS A 200 -14.57 22.57 -1.70
CA HIS A 200 -15.41 23.77 -1.74
C HIS A 200 -16.91 23.44 -1.70
N ASN A 201 -17.35 22.40 -2.44
CA ASN A 201 -18.77 22.10 -2.61
C ASN A 201 -19.34 21.15 -1.54
N SER A 202 -18.50 20.33 -0.90
CA SER A 202 -18.95 19.30 0.05
C SER A 202 -18.24 19.34 1.40
N GLY A 203 -17.12 20.07 1.52
CA GLY A 203 -16.24 20.00 2.69
C GLY A 203 -15.43 18.70 2.79
N VAL A 204 -15.54 17.78 1.82
CA VAL A 204 -14.83 16.50 1.81
C VAL A 204 -13.49 16.66 1.08
N TYR A 205 -12.42 16.21 1.73
CA TYR A 205 -11.08 16.14 1.17
C TYR A 205 -10.71 14.70 0.83
N LEU A 206 -10.38 14.45 -0.43
CA LEU A 206 -9.79 13.19 -0.90
C LEU A 206 -8.46 13.48 -1.59
N ASN A 207 -7.47 12.60 -1.43
CA ASN A 207 -6.21 12.72 -2.16
C ASN A 207 -6.44 12.45 -3.66
N PRO A 208 -5.87 13.25 -4.57
CA PRO A 208 -5.99 13.00 -6.00
C PRO A 208 -5.23 11.72 -6.35
N GLY A 209 -5.85 10.85 -7.16
CA GLY A 209 -5.12 9.81 -7.88
C GLY A 209 -4.24 10.48 -8.94
N VAL A 210 -3.00 10.03 -9.10
CA VAL A 210 -2.15 10.51 -10.20
C VAL A 210 -2.30 9.52 -11.34
N SER A 211 -2.97 9.93 -12.43
CA SER A 211 -3.06 9.17 -13.68
C SER A 211 -1.83 9.38 -14.55
#